data_AF-A0A2V7RRH2-F1
#
_entry.id   AF-A0A2V7RRH2-F1
#
_cell.length_a   1.000
_cell.length_b   1.000
_cell.length_c   1.000
_cell.angle_alpha   90.00
_cell.angle_beta   90.00
_cell.angle_gamma   90.00
#
_symmetry.space_group_name_H-M   'P 1'
#
loop_
_entity.id
_entity.type
_entity.pdbx_description
1 polymer ?
#
loop_
_entity_poly.entity_id
_entity_poly.type
_entity_poly.pdbx_seq_one_letter_code
_entity_poly.pdbx_strand_id
1 'polypeptide(L)'
;MKQLSRVVWNEGMHLAQHHFQAQSRYFEDAIQFALSSVFFAPYGLAGCELDGEAIRNDTISLIHARGVLPDGLPFDIPASDAAPESLDVRELFSPTQESHLVLLTIPAYRPDRPNFELNGETNGSLARYSAESAAMLDDTTGRDERPVSVGRKNFRLTLDTEALAELVSLPIARVRRDGAGHFMYDPEYVPPCVQVGASKRLMQ
;
A
#
# COMPACT_ATOMS: atom_id res chain seq x y z
N MET A 1 -4.15 -18.33 3.99
CA MET A 1 -5.55 -18.78 4.20
C MET A 1 -6.29 -17.67 4.92
N LYS A 2 -7.55 -17.37 4.56
CA LYS A 2 -8.37 -16.36 5.24
C LYS A 2 -8.76 -16.86 6.64
N GLN A 3 -8.56 -16.05 7.67
CA GLN A 3 -8.87 -16.34 9.06
C GLN A 3 -10.29 -15.85 9.41
N LEU A 4 -11.30 -16.64 9.05
CA LEU A 4 -12.71 -16.35 9.33
C LEU A 4 -13.21 -16.93 10.68
N SER A 5 -12.29 -17.31 11.56
CA SER A 5 -12.58 -17.83 12.90
C SER A 5 -12.63 -16.70 13.92
N ARG A 6 -13.70 -16.66 14.72
CA ARG A 6 -13.85 -15.68 15.80
C ARG A 6 -13.02 -16.08 17.02
N VAL A 7 -12.51 -15.08 17.74
CA VAL A 7 -11.92 -15.29 19.07
C VAL A 7 -13.03 -15.66 20.05
N VAL A 8 -12.80 -16.72 20.84
CA VAL A 8 -13.70 -17.15 21.91
C VAL A 8 -13.31 -16.41 23.18
N TRP A 9 -14.19 -15.53 23.66
CA TRP A 9 -14.04 -14.84 24.93
C TRP A 9 -14.79 -15.61 26.01
N ASN A 10 -14.11 -15.96 27.10
CA ASN A 10 -14.71 -16.64 28.24
C ASN A 10 -14.23 -16.04 29.57
N GLU A 11 -15.02 -16.27 30.62
CA GLU A 11 -14.72 -15.80 31.96
C GLU A 11 -13.44 -16.46 32.50
N GLY A 12 -12.58 -15.67 33.13
CA GLY A 12 -11.30 -16.15 33.66
C GLY A 12 -10.18 -16.29 32.62
N MET A 13 -10.41 -15.97 31.35
CA MET A 13 -9.37 -16.01 30.31
C MET A 13 -8.28 -14.94 30.55
N HIS A 14 -7.02 -15.34 30.41
CA HIS A 14 -5.90 -14.40 30.41
C HIS A 14 -5.79 -13.66 29.06
N LEU A 15 -5.82 -12.33 29.10
CA LEU A 15 -5.65 -11.49 27.92
C LEU A 15 -4.19 -11.46 27.47
N ALA A 16 -3.99 -11.83 26.20
CA ALA A 16 -2.72 -11.73 25.49
C ALA A 16 -2.89 -11.00 24.16
N GLN A 17 -1.81 -10.39 23.66
CA GLN A 17 -1.77 -9.67 22.36
C GLN A 17 -2.37 -10.48 21.20
N HIS A 18 -2.20 -11.81 21.21
CA HIS A 18 -2.68 -12.72 20.19
C HIS A 18 -4.21 -12.66 20.01
N HIS A 19 -4.97 -12.43 21.09
CA HIS A 19 -6.44 -12.35 21.00
C HIS A 19 -6.86 -11.10 20.20
N PHE A 20 -6.25 -9.96 20.48
CA PHE A 20 -6.53 -8.72 19.75
C PHE A 20 -6.06 -8.82 18.30
N GLN A 21 -4.86 -9.35 18.05
CA GLN A 21 -4.32 -9.56 16.71
C GLN A 21 -5.20 -10.50 15.88
N ALA A 22 -5.63 -11.63 16.46
CA ALA A 22 -6.52 -12.59 15.80
C ALA A 22 -7.91 -11.98 15.54
N GLN A 23 -8.44 -11.17 16.46
CA GLN A 23 -9.70 -10.47 16.27
C GLN A 23 -9.62 -9.43 15.15
N SER A 24 -8.56 -8.62 15.08
CA SER A 24 -8.36 -7.67 14.00
C SER A 24 -8.25 -8.38 12.65
N ARG A 25 -7.48 -9.47 12.57
CA ARG A 25 -7.35 -10.29 11.35
C ARG A 25 -8.69 -10.87 10.90
N TYR A 26 -9.51 -11.34 11.84
CA TYR A 26 -10.87 -11.80 11.52
C TYR A 26 -11.70 -10.73 10.82
N PHE A 27 -11.66 -9.47 11.30
CA PHE A 27 -12.43 -8.39 10.68
C PHE A 27 -11.88 -8.00 9.30
N GLU A 28 -10.55 -7.88 9.16
CA GLU A 28 -9.90 -7.60 7.87
C GLU A 28 -10.27 -8.67 6.82
N ASP A 29 -10.12 -9.95 7.17
CA ASP A 29 -10.40 -11.07 6.26
C ASP A 29 -11.90 -11.23 5.96
N ALA A 30 -12.78 -10.96 6.94
CA ALA A 30 -14.22 -11.00 6.74
C ALA A 30 -14.69 -9.91 5.77
N ILE A 31 -14.16 -8.68 5.90
CA ILE A 31 -14.45 -7.58 4.98
C ILE A 31 -13.97 -7.93 3.57
N GLN A 32 -12.71 -8.36 3.43
CA GLN A 32 -12.17 -8.75 2.13
C GLN A 32 -12.96 -9.91 1.50
N PHE A 33 -13.33 -10.91 2.31
CA PHE A 33 -14.15 -12.04 1.86
C PHE A 33 -15.51 -11.57 1.34
N ALA A 34 -16.23 -10.75 2.09
CA ALA A 34 -17.53 -10.22 1.70
C ALA A 34 -17.44 -9.41 0.39
N LEU A 35 -16.47 -8.49 0.28
CA LEU A 35 -16.26 -7.69 -0.93
C LEU A 35 -15.93 -8.56 -2.14
N SER A 36 -15.03 -9.54 -1.98
CA SER A 36 -14.64 -10.46 -3.07
C SER A 36 -15.76 -11.41 -3.50
N SER A 37 -16.80 -11.56 -2.69
CA SER A 37 -17.97 -12.40 -3.01
C SER A 37 -19.03 -11.65 -3.81
N VAL A 38 -19.01 -10.30 -3.78
CA VAL A 38 -20.03 -9.45 -4.42
C VAL A 38 -19.48 -8.70 -5.63
N PHE A 39 -18.19 -8.36 -5.61
CA PHE A 39 -17.53 -7.59 -6.67
C PHE A 39 -16.40 -8.38 -7.32
N PHE A 40 -16.30 -8.30 -8.65
CA PHE A 40 -15.14 -8.77 -9.38
C PHE A 40 -13.94 -7.86 -9.08
N ALA A 41 -12.80 -8.45 -8.68
CA ALA A 41 -11.55 -7.74 -8.41
C ALA A 41 -11.74 -6.45 -7.58
N PRO A 42 -12.13 -6.54 -6.29
CA PRO A 42 -12.45 -5.37 -5.44
C PRO A 42 -11.21 -4.62 -4.95
N TYR A 43 -10.22 -4.42 -5.84
CA TYR A 43 -8.96 -3.74 -5.57
C TYR A 43 -8.63 -2.80 -6.75
N GLY A 44 -7.80 -1.80 -6.48
CA GLY A 44 -7.43 -0.78 -7.46
C GLY A 44 -7.47 0.61 -6.89
N LEU A 45 -7.26 1.59 -7.78
CA LEU A 45 -7.21 3.00 -7.46
C LEU A 45 -8.61 3.61 -7.42
N ALA A 46 -8.85 4.41 -6.39
CA ALA A 46 -9.96 5.36 -6.30
C ALA A 46 -9.51 6.81 -6.62
N GLY A 47 -8.20 7.06 -6.65
CA GLY A 47 -7.58 8.30 -7.09
C GLY A 47 -6.06 8.12 -7.09
N CYS A 48 -5.36 8.75 -8.04
CA CYS A 48 -3.90 8.66 -8.17
C CYS A 48 -3.35 9.84 -8.95
N GLU A 49 -2.27 10.42 -8.44
CA GLU A 49 -1.50 11.46 -9.13
C GLU A 49 -0.01 11.29 -8.83
N LEU A 50 0.76 11.22 -9.92
CA LEU A 50 2.21 11.17 -9.90
C LEU A 50 2.77 12.51 -10.34
N ASP A 51 3.96 12.84 -9.87
CA ASP A 51 4.63 14.09 -10.17
C ASP A 51 5.22 14.08 -11.59
N GLY A 52 4.59 14.85 -12.48
CA GLY A 52 4.98 15.00 -13.89
C GLY A 52 6.26 15.82 -14.10
N GLU A 53 6.68 16.65 -13.16
CA GLU A 53 7.95 17.38 -13.23
C GLU A 53 9.10 16.54 -12.66
N ALA A 54 8.84 15.72 -11.63
CA ALA A 54 9.83 14.78 -11.11
C ALA A 54 10.29 13.77 -12.18
N ILE A 55 9.36 13.23 -12.97
CA ILE A 55 9.71 12.21 -13.98
C ILE A 55 10.58 12.77 -15.12
N ARG A 56 10.47 14.07 -15.41
CA ARG A 56 11.36 14.76 -16.34
C ARG A 56 12.80 14.88 -15.82
N ASN A 57 12.97 14.76 -14.50
CA ASN A 57 14.25 14.67 -13.82
C ASN A 57 14.53 13.21 -13.40
N ASP A 58 14.07 12.26 -14.21
CA ASP A 58 14.31 10.82 -14.07
C ASP A 58 13.86 10.20 -12.73
N THR A 59 12.91 10.84 -12.04
CA THR A 59 12.45 10.44 -10.72
C THR A 59 10.94 10.18 -10.72
N ILE A 60 10.52 8.99 -10.32
CA ILE A 60 9.11 8.68 -10.06
C ILE A 60 8.77 9.12 -8.64
N SER A 61 7.78 9.98 -8.50
CA SER A 61 7.28 10.44 -7.20
C SER A 61 5.75 10.44 -7.18
N LEU A 62 5.18 10.05 -6.03
CA LEU A 62 3.74 9.95 -5.82
C LEU A 62 3.24 11.17 -5.04
N ILE A 63 2.34 11.95 -5.64
CA ILE A 63 1.73 13.12 -4.99
C ILE A 63 0.58 12.67 -4.09
N HIS A 64 -0.33 11.87 -4.63
CA HIS A 64 -1.40 11.26 -3.85
C HIS A 64 -1.85 9.94 -4.48
N ALA A 65 -2.31 9.01 -3.65
CA ALA A 65 -3.06 7.85 -4.11
C ALA A 65 -3.96 7.30 -3.03
N ARG A 66 -5.15 6.87 -3.41
CA ARG A 66 -6.09 6.17 -2.52
C ARG A 66 -6.71 4.99 -3.22
N GLY A 67 -6.99 3.93 -2.48
CA GLY A 67 -7.51 2.70 -3.06
C GLY A 67 -7.37 1.51 -2.14
N VAL A 68 -7.36 0.33 -2.74
CA VAL A 68 -7.24 -0.96 -2.06
C VAL A 68 -6.25 -1.83 -2.82
N LEU A 69 -5.29 -2.44 -2.12
CA LEU A 69 -4.36 -3.41 -2.70
C LEU A 69 -5.04 -4.76 -2.99
N PRO A 70 -4.46 -5.64 -3.83
CA PRO A 70 -5.04 -6.95 -4.14
C PRO A 70 -5.31 -7.85 -2.93
N ASP A 71 -4.54 -7.68 -1.84
CA ASP A 71 -4.74 -8.41 -0.58
C ASP A 71 -5.77 -7.76 0.35
N GLY A 72 -6.47 -6.73 -0.09
CA GLY A 72 -7.53 -6.06 0.66
C GLY A 72 -7.07 -4.92 1.56
N LEU A 73 -5.76 -4.61 1.62
CA LEU A 73 -5.26 -3.48 2.42
C LEU A 73 -5.70 -2.13 1.81
N PRO A 74 -6.53 -1.34 2.51
CA PRO A 74 -6.85 0.01 2.06
C PRO A 74 -5.68 0.96 2.27
N PHE A 75 -5.57 1.99 1.44
CA PHE A 75 -4.57 3.05 1.57
C PHE A 75 -5.10 4.42 1.15
N ASP A 76 -4.54 5.47 1.77
CA ASP A 76 -4.83 6.87 1.48
C ASP A 76 -3.59 7.73 1.75
N ILE A 77 -2.85 8.04 0.69
CA ILE A 77 -1.57 8.74 0.70
C ILE A 77 -1.77 10.16 0.14
N PRO A 78 -1.32 11.23 0.81
CA PRO A 78 -0.60 11.25 2.09
C PRO A 78 -1.52 11.41 3.32
N ALA A 79 -2.85 11.32 3.17
CA ALA A 79 -3.79 11.74 4.20
C ALA A 79 -3.75 10.87 5.46
N SER A 80 -3.78 9.54 5.30
CA SER A 80 -3.69 8.58 6.40
C SER A 80 -2.35 7.82 6.42
N ASP A 81 -1.70 7.69 5.27
CA ASP A 81 -0.47 6.95 5.06
C ASP A 81 0.66 7.88 4.59
N ALA A 82 1.91 7.57 4.93
CA ALA A 82 3.05 8.34 4.43
C ALA A 82 3.24 8.11 2.92
N ALA A 83 3.73 9.13 2.22
CA ALA A 83 4.16 8.96 0.83
C ALA A 83 5.39 8.04 0.76
N PRO A 84 5.44 7.10 -0.20
CA PRO A 84 6.61 6.27 -0.40
C PRO A 84 7.80 7.10 -0.86
N GLU A 85 9.01 6.59 -0.65
CA GLU A 85 10.22 7.19 -1.20
C GLU A 85 10.15 7.22 -2.74
N SER A 86 10.63 8.33 -3.31
CA SER A 86 10.74 8.50 -4.75
C SER A 86 11.74 7.51 -5.35
N LEU A 87 11.46 7.04 -6.57
CA LEU A 87 12.31 6.07 -7.27
C LEU A 87 13.08 6.73 -8.41
N ASP A 88 14.41 6.71 -8.33
CA ASP A 88 15.29 7.10 -9.45
C ASP A 88 15.32 5.99 -10.50
N VAL A 89 14.98 6.33 -11.74
CA VAL A 89 14.86 5.34 -12.84
C VAL A 89 16.00 5.39 -13.85
N ARG A 90 17.01 6.25 -13.68
CA ARG A 90 18.09 6.45 -14.66
C ARG A 90 18.81 5.17 -15.04
N GLU A 91 19.14 4.36 -14.04
CA GLU A 91 19.90 3.11 -14.21
C GLU A 91 19.00 1.87 -14.28
N LEU A 92 17.69 2.02 -14.05
CA LEU A 92 16.75 0.90 -13.98
C LEU A 92 16.15 0.52 -15.35
N PHE A 93 16.18 1.43 -16.32
CA PHE A 93 15.65 1.18 -17.67
C PHE A 93 16.72 0.63 -18.60
N SER A 94 16.55 -0.62 -19.01
CA SER A 94 17.35 -1.22 -20.09
C SER A 94 17.14 -0.46 -21.42
N PRO A 95 18.17 -0.27 -22.26
CA PRO A 95 18.02 0.30 -23.60
C PRO A 95 17.05 -0.48 -24.51
N THR A 96 16.76 -1.74 -24.19
CA THR A 96 15.92 -2.64 -25.00
C THR A 96 14.47 -2.67 -24.57
N GLN A 97 14.10 -2.11 -23.41
CA GLN A 97 12.72 -2.07 -22.93
C GLN A 97 12.14 -0.68 -23.09
N GLU A 98 11.04 -0.58 -23.84
CA GLU A 98 10.42 0.71 -24.18
C GLU A 98 9.58 1.30 -23.02
N SER A 99 9.13 0.46 -22.09
CA SER A 99 8.29 0.88 -20.97
C SER A 99 8.35 -0.09 -19.78
N HIS A 100 8.12 0.43 -18.59
CA HIS A 100 7.96 -0.33 -17.34
C HIS A 100 6.67 0.08 -16.61
N LEU A 101 6.03 -0.87 -15.94
CA LEU A 101 4.99 -0.55 -14.97
C LEU A 101 5.61 -0.02 -13.69
N VAL A 102 5.02 1.05 -13.17
CA VAL A 102 5.28 1.58 -11.84
C VAL A 102 4.29 0.92 -10.89
N LEU A 103 4.82 0.31 -9.84
CA LEU A 103 4.05 -0.44 -8.86
C LEU A 103 4.09 0.27 -7.51
N LEU A 104 2.93 0.46 -6.88
CA LEU A 104 2.85 0.69 -5.45
C LEU A 104 2.92 -0.66 -4.76
N THR A 105 3.93 -0.86 -3.92
CA THR A 105 4.17 -2.14 -3.25
C THR A 105 4.24 -2.01 -1.74
N ILE A 106 3.96 -3.11 -1.06
CA ILE A 106 4.15 -3.29 0.37
C ILE A 106 4.54 -4.76 0.62
N PRO A 107 5.36 -5.08 1.62
CA PRO A 107 5.61 -6.47 1.96
C PRO A 107 4.32 -7.24 2.25
N ALA A 108 4.24 -8.47 1.74
CA ALA A 108 3.11 -9.34 1.99
C ALA A 108 2.97 -9.65 3.48
N TYR A 109 1.73 -9.83 3.95
CA TYR A 109 1.48 -10.30 5.30
C TYR A 109 1.98 -11.74 5.46
N ARG A 110 2.78 -11.98 6.50
CA ARG A 110 3.44 -13.27 6.76
C ARG A 110 2.96 -13.82 8.11
N PRO A 111 2.03 -14.78 8.15
CA PRO A 111 1.43 -15.24 9.42
C PRO A 111 2.44 -15.90 10.37
N ASP A 112 3.51 -16.44 9.81
CA ASP A 112 4.58 -17.19 10.46
C ASP A 112 5.86 -16.37 10.70
N ARG A 113 5.85 -15.07 10.37
CA ARG A 113 6.99 -14.17 10.57
C ARG A 113 6.54 -12.82 11.18
N PRO A 114 7.46 -12.05 11.78
CA PRO A 114 7.15 -10.69 12.22
C PRO A 114 6.68 -9.81 11.05
N ASN A 115 5.59 -9.08 11.27
CA ASN A 115 5.04 -8.12 10.29
C ASN A 115 5.27 -6.66 10.68
N PHE A 116 5.79 -6.41 11.89
CA PHE A 116 6.07 -5.10 12.44
C PHE A 116 7.57 -4.97 12.69
N GLU A 117 8.15 -3.90 12.17
CA GLU A 117 9.48 -3.43 12.56
C GLU A 117 9.34 -2.54 13.79
N LEU A 118 9.90 -2.97 14.92
CA LEU A 118 9.74 -2.27 16.20
C LEU A 118 10.80 -1.18 16.44
N ASN A 119 11.93 -1.25 15.73
CA ASN A 119 13.07 -0.37 15.94
C ASN A 119 13.11 0.86 15.02
N GLY A 120 12.09 1.06 14.19
CA GLY A 120 11.96 2.24 13.33
C GLY A 120 12.84 2.27 12.09
N GLU A 121 13.63 1.22 11.82
CA GLU A 121 14.44 1.12 10.59
C GLU A 121 13.57 0.73 9.39
N THR A 122 13.14 1.70 8.59
CA THR A 122 12.31 1.46 7.39
C THR A 122 13.10 1.04 6.16
N ASN A 123 14.39 1.43 6.09
CA ASN A 123 15.25 1.22 4.93
C ASN A 123 15.67 -0.25 4.84
N GLY A 124 15.10 -0.97 3.89
CA GLY A 124 15.38 -2.39 3.67
C GLY A 124 14.63 -3.34 4.61
N SER A 125 13.84 -2.85 5.57
CA SER A 125 12.99 -3.74 6.37
C SER A 125 11.98 -4.45 5.47
N LEU A 126 11.90 -5.77 5.60
CA LEU A 126 10.89 -6.57 4.93
C LEU A 126 9.56 -6.51 5.69
N ALA A 127 9.49 -5.86 6.86
CA ALA A 127 8.27 -5.76 7.63
C ALA A 127 7.22 -4.93 6.88
N ARG A 128 5.98 -5.41 6.95
CA ARG A 128 4.82 -4.77 6.32
C ARG A 128 4.47 -3.43 6.98
N TYR A 129 4.71 -3.34 8.29
CA TYR A 129 4.47 -2.15 9.08
C TYR A 129 5.72 -1.74 9.86
N SER A 130 5.91 -0.44 10.08
CA SER A 130 6.83 0.09 11.08
C SER A 130 6.07 0.64 12.27
N ALA A 131 6.58 0.40 13.48
CA ALA A 131 6.00 0.93 14.69
C ALA A 131 6.27 2.43 14.83
N GLU A 132 5.23 3.21 15.07
CA GLU A 132 5.33 4.63 15.38
C GLU A 132 4.49 4.97 16.61
N SER A 133 4.99 5.86 17.45
CA SER A 133 4.22 6.37 18.60
C SER A 133 3.31 7.50 18.14
N ALA A 134 1.99 7.29 18.25
CA ALA A 134 0.97 8.31 18.04
C ALA A 134 0.32 8.70 19.37
N ALA A 135 0.10 9.98 19.58
CA ALA A 135 -0.62 10.47 20.76
C ALA A 135 -2.13 10.33 20.52
N MET A 136 -2.84 9.64 21.41
CA MET A 136 -4.27 9.40 21.30
C MET A 136 -5.00 9.88 22.56
N LEU A 137 -6.07 10.64 22.37
CA LEU A 137 -7.00 11.02 23.42
C LEU A 137 -7.93 9.85 23.75
N ASP A 138 -8.46 9.81 24.97
CA ASP A 138 -9.57 8.94 25.30
C ASP A 138 -10.85 9.43 24.61
N ASP A 139 -11.42 8.61 23.72
CA ASP A 139 -12.66 8.91 23.00
C ASP A 139 -13.88 9.09 23.93
N THR A 140 -13.83 8.56 25.16
CA THR A 140 -14.92 8.69 26.14
C THR A 140 -14.95 10.08 26.76
N THR A 141 -13.78 10.65 27.06
CA THR A 141 -13.66 11.92 27.81
C THR A 141 -13.13 13.08 26.97
N GLY A 142 -12.53 12.80 25.81
CA GLY A 142 -11.81 13.77 24.97
C GLY A 142 -10.56 14.36 25.64
N ARG A 143 -10.03 13.68 26.67
CA ARG A 143 -8.92 14.13 27.52
C ARG A 143 -7.93 12.97 27.73
N ASP A 144 -6.88 13.22 28.54
CA ASP A 144 -5.85 12.23 28.90
C ASP A 144 -5.14 11.62 27.68
N GLU A 145 -4.36 12.44 27.00
CA GLU A 145 -3.59 12.00 25.83
C GLU A 145 -2.50 11.01 26.25
N ARG A 146 -2.46 9.85 25.58
CA ARG A 146 -1.47 8.80 25.84
C ARG A 146 -0.78 8.36 24.55
N PRO A 147 0.53 8.01 24.62
CA PRO A 147 1.22 7.44 23.49
C PRO A 147 0.72 6.01 23.23
N VAL A 148 0.37 5.72 21.98
CA VAL A 148 -0.03 4.41 21.47
C VAL A 148 0.86 4.07 20.28
N SER A 149 1.45 2.87 20.27
CA SER A 149 2.22 2.40 19.13
C SER A 149 1.30 1.92 18.02
N VAL A 150 1.35 2.56 16.86
CA VAL A 150 0.57 2.26 15.66
C VAL A 150 1.48 1.74 14.55
N GLY A 151 0.92 0.92 13.65
CA GLY A 151 1.65 0.40 12.50
C GLY A 151 1.53 1.30 11.27
N ARG A 152 2.58 2.04 10.93
CA ARG A 152 2.70 2.76 9.66
C ARG A 152 2.92 1.76 8.53
N LYS A 153 2.21 1.92 7.41
CA LYS A 153 2.37 1.06 6.23
C LYS A 153 3.69 1.37 5.53
N ASN A 154 4.48 0.35 5.24
CA ASN A 154 5.79 0.49 4.59
C ASN A 154 5.66 0.43 3.06
N PHE A 155 5.01 1.43 2.48
CA PHE A 155 4.83 1.51 1.02
C PHE A 155 6.12 1.87 0.29
N ARG A 156 6.29 1.30 -0.90
CA ARG A 156 7.42 1.57 -1.80
C ARG A 156 6.93 1.71 -3.24
N LEU A 157 7.70 2.47 -4.02
CA LEU A 157 7.58 2.48 -5.48
C LEU A 157 8.62 1.51 -6.05
N THR A 158 8.20 0.61 -6.92
CA THR A 158 9.10 -0.34 -7.61
C THR A 158 8.73 -0.42 -9.09
N LEU A 159 9.64 -0.94 -9.91
CA LEU A 159 9.33 -1.32 -11.28
C LEU A 159 8.91 -2.79 -11.38
N ASP A 160 8.29 -3.16 -12.50
CA ASP A 160 7.94 -4.54 -12.83
C ASP A 160 9.12 -5.48 -13.12
N THR A 161 10.34 -4.94 -13.17
CA THR A 161 11.59 -5.71 -13.29
C THR A 161 12.08 -6.28 -11.97
N GLU A 162 11.60 -5.75 -10.84
CA GLU A 162 12.00 -6.19 -9.52
C GLU A 162 11.28 -7.49 -9.11
N ALA A 163 11.93 -8.31 -8.28
CA ALA A 163 11.35 -9.57 -7.82
C ALA A 163 10.17 -9.31 -6.84
N LEU A 164 8.94 -9.56 -7.28
CA LEU A 164 7.72 -9.26 -6.51
C LEU A 164 7.25 -10.40 -5.59
N ALA A 165 7.99 -11.50 -5.47
CA ALA A 165 7.50 -12.75 -4.85
C ALA A 165 7.07 -12.63 -3.37
N GLU A 166 7.60 -11.63 -2.63
CA GLU A 166 7.22 -11.35 -1.23
C GLU A 166 6.50 -10.00 -1.07
N LEU A 167 6.08 -9.38 -2.16
CA LEU A 167 5.40 -8.09 -2.17
C LEU A 167 3.95 -8.25 -2.63
N VAL A 168 3.07 -7.44 -2.06
CA VAL A 168 1.77 -7.14 -2.67
C VAL A 168 1.93 -5.87 -3.48
N SER A 169 1.56 -5.94 -4.75
CA SER A 169 1.78 -4.87 -5.72
C SER A 169 0.49 -4.44 -6.39
N LEU A 170 0.37 -3.15 -6.65
CA LEU A 170 -0.68 -2.57 -7.46
C LEU A 170 -0.02 -1.69 -8.53
N PRO A 171 -0.18 -1.97 -9.83
CA PRO A 171 0.35 -1.09 -10.86
C PRO A 171 -0.44 0.21 -10.88
N ILE A 172 0.27 1.34 -10.82
CA ILE A 172 -0.31 2.68 -10.71
C ILE A 172 -0.06 3.54 -11.95
N ALA A 173 0.99 3.24 -12.71
CA ALA A 173 1.29 3.90 -13.97
C ALA A 173 2.16 3.03 -14.87
N ARG A 174 2.35 3.47 -16.12
CA ARG A 174 3.40 2.98 -17.02
C ARG A 174 4.33 4.15 -17.34
N VAL A 175 5.63 3.96 -17.16
CA VAL A 175 6.65 4.91 -17.58
C VAL A 175 7.27 4.42 -18.88
N ARG A 176 7.49 5.35 -19.81
CA ARG A 176 8.14 5.11 -21.10
C ARG A 176 9.05 6.28 -21.45
N ARG A 177 9.88 6.10 -22.48
CA ARG A 177 10.62 7.22 -23.07
C ARG A 177 9.77 7.92 -24.14
N ASP A 178 9.89 9.24 -24.21
CA ASP A 178 9.35 10.03 -25.31
C ASP A 178 10.26 9.94 -26.56
N GLY A 179 9.87 10.63 -27.64
CA GLY A 179 10.65 10.64 -28.89
C GLY A 179 12.02 11.34 -28.78
N ALA A 180 12.26 12.08 -27.70
CA ALA A 180 13.54 12.73 -27.40
C ALA A 180 14.39 11.94 -26.39
N GLY A 181 13.86 10.83 -25.85
CA GLY A 181 14.53 9.96 -24.89
C GLY A 181 14.28 10.30 -23.42
N HIS A 182 13.45 11.30 -23.10
CA HIS A 182 13.11 11.65 -21.72
C HIS A 182 12.03 10.71 -21.17
N PHE A 183 12.07 10.44 -19.86
CA PHE A 183 11.01 9.65 -19.23
C PHE A 183 9.71 10.45 -19.12
N MET A 184 8.60 9.75 -19.35
CA MET A 184 7.25 10.28 -19.17
C MET A 184 6.30 9.18 -18.68
N TYR A 185 5.25 9.58 -17.96
CA TYR A 185 4.12 8.70 -17.72
C TYR A 185 3.30 8.55 -19.00
N ASP A 186 2.93 7.32 -19.32
CA ASP A 186 2.16 7.02 -20.50
C ASP A 186 0.67 7.39 -20.33
N PRO A 187 0.14 8.38 -21.07
CA PRO A 187 -1.24 8.83 -20.91
C PRO A 187 -2.28 7.79 -21.35
N GLU A 188 -1.90 6.80 -22.15
CA GLU A 188 -2.79 5.73 -22.62
C GLU A 188 -2.91 4.57 -21.62
N TYR A 189 -2.11 4.56 -20.56
CA TYR A 189 -2.16 3.50 -19.58
C TYR A 189 -3.39 3.63 -18.66
N VAL A 190 -4.10 2.52 -18.47
CA VAL A 190 -5.24 2.41 -17.55
C VAL A 190 -4.85 1.46 -16.41
N PRO A 191 -4.67 1.97 -15.16
CA PRO A 191 -4.42 1.11 -14.01
C PRO A 191 -5.70 0.35 -13.59
N PRO A 192 -5.60 -0.67 -12.73
CA PRO A 192 -6.76 -1.22 -12.04
C PRO A 192 -7.46 -0.12 -11.25
N CYS A 193 -8.75 0.11 -11.53
CA CYS A 193 -9.55 1.17 -10.92
C CYS A 193 -10.77 0.59 -10.21
N VAL A 194 -11.01 1.04 -8.98
CA VAL A 194 -12.29 0.83 -8.26
C VAL A 194 -13.21 2.04 -8.41
N GLN A 195 -12.67 3.20 -8.85
CA GLN A 195 -13.45 4.35 -9.31
C GLN A 195 -12.93 4.80 -10.67
N VAL A 196 -13.83 5.03 -11.62
CA VAL A 196 -13.47 5.41 -13.00
C VAL A 196 -12.63 6.70 -13.05
N GLY A 197 -12.91 7.65 -12.15
CA GLY A 197 -12.17 8.91 -12.03
C GLY A 197 -10.70 8.76 -11.63
N ALA A 198 -10.26 7.58 -11.21
CA ALA A 198 -8.85 7.31 -10.94
C ALA A 198 -7.99 7.22 -12.21
N SER A 199 -8.59 7.03 -13.39
CA SER A 199 -7.90 7.06 -14.67
C SER A 199 -8.36 8.25 -15.50
N LYS A 200 -7.45 9.19 -15.78
CA LYS A 200 -7.71 10.31 -16.70
C LYS A 200 -8.13 9.81 -18.08
N ARG A 201 -7.60 8.67 -18.53
CA ARG A 201 -7.88 8.07 -19.83
C ARG A 201 -9.31 7.54 -19.97
N LEU A 202 -9.89 7.02 -18.89
CA LEU A 202 -11.28 6.53 -18.86
C LEU A 202 -12.32 7.66 -18.78
N MET A 203 -11.89 8.87 -18.40
CA MET A 203 -12.75 10.06 -18.28
C MET A 203 -12.84 10.89 -19.56
N GLN A 204 -12.14 10.48 -20.63
CA GLN A 204 -12.12 11.10 -21.95
C GLN A 204 -13.04 10.34 -22.91
#